data_AF-A0A3C1VFL1-F1
#
_entry.id   AF-A0A3C1VFL1-F1
#
_cell.length_a   1.000
_cell.length_b   1.000
_cell.length_c   1.000
_cell.angle_alpha   90.00
_cell.angle_beta   90.00
_cell.angle_gamma   90.00
#
_symmetry.space_group_name_H-M   'P 1'
#
loop_
_entity.id
_entity.type
_entity.pdbx_description
1 polymer ?
#
loop_
_entity_poly.entity_id
_entity_poly.type
_entity_poly.pdbx_seq_one_letter_code
_entity_poly.pdbx_strand_id
1 'polypeptide(L)'
;MIDQFKNNAILNDWWDADPSQWMQFIAPEGRGGSYYISSNYWGTTSETIIDADIYDFNDDFNLESYIYQPILTNAPVNCYPFVVDVGLSQGGLGVAQVGPGPATFTVTFNRDMNTNVQPQVAFGPATPFTDYTVAPVGSGWLDPRTWQGSFNVTPLTGDGYQLIRLAGAVAADDPW
;
A
#
# COMPACT_ATOMS: atom_id res chain seq x y z
N MET A 1 -16.62 -16.74 20.07
CA MET A 1 -15.18 -16.45 19.97
C MET A 1 -15.05 -14.94 19.78
N ILE A 2 -14.10 -14.28 20.45
CA ILE A 2 -13.88 -12.84 20.25
C ILE A 2 -13.11 -12.69 18.93
N ASP A 3 -13.68 -11.98 17.96
CA ASP A 3 -12.97 -11.54 16.75
C ASP A 3 -11.84 -10.56 17.16
N GLN A 4 -10.66 -11.09 17.48
CA GLN A 4 -9.53 -10.28 17.93
C GLN A 4 -8.69 -9.74 16.76
N PHE A 5 -8.81 -10.30 15.56
CA PHE A 5 -8.01 -9.91 14.39
C PHE A 5 -8.84 -9.24 13.30
N LYS A 6 -9.27 -8.00 13.54
CA LYS A 6 -10.07 -7.20 12.60
C LYS A 6 -9.66 -5.73 12.61
N ASN A 7 -10.05 -5.00 11.55
CA ASN A 7 -9.72 -3.59 11.32
C ASN A 7 -8.22 -3.32 11.23
N ASN A 8 -7.43 -4.30 10.79
CA ASN A 8 -6.02 -4.15 10.49
C ASN A 8 -5.80 -3.82 9.01
N ALA A 9 -4.60 -3.31 8.72
CA ALA A 9 -4.05 -3.26 7.37
C ALA A 9 -2.97 -4.34 7.23
N ILE A 10 -3.17 -5.26 6.29
CA ILE A 10 -2.25 -6.34 5.94
C ILE A 10 -1.64 -5.94 4.61
N LEU A 11 -0.34 -5.69 4.60
CA LEU A 11 0.39 -5.13 3.46
C LEU A 11 1.53 -6.08 3.10
N ASN A 12 1.51 -6.58 1.86
CA ASN A 12 2.56 -7.38 1.25
C ASN A 12 2.90 -6.81 -0.14
N ASP A 13 4.02 -7.26 -0.71
CA ASP A 13 4.39 -7.00 -2.09
C ASP A 13 3.59 -7.89 -3.05
N TRP A 14 2.29 -7.61 -3.19
CA TRP A 14 1.35 -8.43 -3.99
C TRP A 14 1.69 -8.55 -5.48
N TRP A 15 2.62 -7.75 -5.96
CA TRP A 15 3.15 -7.80 -7.32
C TRP A 15 4.24 -8.86 -7.49
N ASP A 16 4.91 -9.28 -6.40
CA ASP A 16 5.87 -10.38 -6.40
C ASP A 16 5.10 -11.70 -6.51
N ALA A 17 5.38 -12.49 -7.54
CA ALA A 17 4.66 -13.72 -7.81
C ALA A 17 5.08 -14.91 -6.92
N ASP A 18 6.07 -14.73 -6.03
CA ASP A 18 6.53 -15.76 -5.08
C ASP A 18 5.94 -15.51 -3.67
N PRO A 19 4.88 -16.26 -3.25
CA PRO A 19 4.27 -16.09 -1.95
C PRO A 19 5.18 -16.38 -0.76
N SER A 20 6.33 -17.05 -0.96
CA SER A 20 7.29 -17.30 0.11
C SER A 20 8.02 -16.05 0.57
N GLN A 21 7.98 -14.98 -0.23
CA GLN A 21 8.53 -13.67 0.12
C GLN A 21 7.51 -12.77 0.83
N TRP A 22 6.25 -13.21 0.92
CA TRP A 22 5.19 -12.49 1.62
C TRP A 22 5.14 -12.89 3.11
N MET A 23 4.53 -12.03 3.92
CA MET A 23 4.07 -12.41 5.26
C MET A 23 2.83 -13.30 5.12
N GLN A 24 2.93 -14.57 5.54
CA GLN A 24 1.83 -15.53 5.42
C GLN A 24 1.04 -15.73 6.73
N PHE A 25 -0.24 -16.08 6.59
CA PHE A 25 -1.10 -16.53 7.69
C PHE A 25 -1.18 -18.06 7.72
N ILE A 26 -0.63 -18.68 8.75
CA ILE A 26 -0.61 -20.15 8.89
C ILE A 26 -1.60 -20.55 9.97
N ALA A 27 -2.56 -21.41 9.62
CA ALA A 27 -3.54 -21.93 10.57
C ALA A 27 -2.89 -22.95 11.52
N PRO A 28 -3.35 -23.06 12.78
CA PRO A 28 -2.85 -24.07 13.69
C PRO A 28 -3.32 -25.47 13.27
N GLU A 29 -2.57 -26.49 13.70
CA GLU A 29 -2.99 -27.90 13.56
C GLU A 29 -4.31 -28.15 14.31
N GLY A 30 -5.24 -28.82 13.65
CA GLY A 30 -6.56 -29.08 14.19
C GLY A 30 -7.53 -29.57 13.12
N ARG A 31 -8.74 -29.97 13.53
CA ARG A 31 -9.78 -30.44 12.60
C ARG A 31 -11.13 -29.86 12.95
N GLY A 32 -11.72 -29.14 11.99
CA GLY A 32 -13.07 -28.56 12.11
C GLY A 32 -13.16 -27.29 12.94
N GLY A 33 -12.02 -26.71 13.36
CA GLY A 33 -11.98 -25.37 13.93
C GLY A 33 -11.95 -24.28 12.86
N SER A 34 -12.35 -23.07 13.22
CA SER A 34 -12.33 -21.92 12.33
C SER A 34 -11.93 -20.66 13.09
N TYR A 35 -11.04 -19.87 12.51
CA TYR A 35 -10.60 -18.58 13.02
C TYR A 35 -11.00 -17.46 12.07
N TYR A 36 -11.45 -16.35 12.62
CA TYR A 36 -11.87 -15.19 11.85
C TYR A 36 -10.72 -14.18 11.78
N ILE A 37 -10.26 -13.93 10.56
CA ILE A 37 -9.37 -12.83 10.17
C ILE A 37 -10.11 -11.89 9.21
N SER A 38 -11.43 -11.78 9.42
CA SER A 38 -12.34 -11.00 8.60
C SER A 38 -12.28 -9.51 8.93
N SER A 39 -12.83 -8.69 8.03
CA SER A 39 -12.88 -7.23 8.17
C SER A 39 -11.48 -6.61 8.32
N ASN A 40 -10.51 -7.11 7.55
CA ASN A 40 -9.19 -6.51 7.40
C ASN A 40 -9.02 -5.92 5.99
N TYR A 41 -8.17 -4.91 5.88
CA TYR A 41 -7.77 -4.30 4.61
C TYR A 41 -6.50 -4.97 4.11
N TRP A 42 -6.55 -5.57 2.92
CA TRP A 42 -5.43 -6.35 2.37
C TRP A 42 -4.65 -5.58 1.30
N GLY A 43 -4.99 -4.32 1.02
CA GLY A 43 -4.43 -3.59 -0.14
C GLY A 43 -4.91 -4.13 -1.51
N THR A 44 -5.68 -5.22 -1.52
CA THR A 44 -6.31 -5.84 -2.69
C THR A 44 -7.66 -6.43 -2.30
N THR A 45 -8.50 -6.69 -3.29
CA THR A 45 -9.76 -7.46 -3.14
C THR A 45 -9.73 -8.76 -3.94
N SER A 46 -8.57 -9.14 -4.47
CA SER A 46 -8.39 -10.38 -5.20
C SER A 46 -8.37 -11.55 -4.23
N GLU A 47 -9.47 -12.31 -4.17
CA GLU A 47 -9.56 -13.52 -3.35
C GLU A 47 -8.44 -14.51 -3.69
N THR A 48 -8.06 -14.64 -4.96
CA THR A 48 -6.94 -15.51 -5.37
C THR A 48 -5.60 -15.09 -4.75
N ILE A 49 -5.34 -13.78 -4.59
CA ILE A 49 -4.08 -13.31 -3.98
C ILE A 49 -4.15 -13.50 -2.45
N ILE A 50 -5.30 -13.21 -1.85
CA ILE A 50 -5.50 -13.35 -0.40
C ILE A 50 -5.47 -14.82 0.02
N ASP A 51 -6.11 -15.71 -0.74
CA ASP A 51 -6.04 -17.16 -0.53
C ASP A 51 -4.59 -17.65 -0.61
N ALA A 52 -3.79 -17.15 -1.57
CA ALA A 52 -2.39 -17.54 -1.68
C ALA A 52 -1.49 -17.08 -0.51
N ASP A 53 -1.94 -16.09 0.26
CA ASP A 53 -1.26 -15.60 1.47
C ASP A 53 -1.63 -16.42 2.73
N ILE A 54 -2.70 -17.20 2.65
CA ILE A 54 -3.27 -17.98 3.74
C ILE A 54 -2.95 -19.46 3.52
N TYR A 55 -2.31 -20.09 4.51
CA TYR A 55 -2.08 -21.53 4.52
C TYR A 55 -2.98 -22.18 5.58
N ASP A 56 -4.06 -22.83 5.13
CA ASP A 56 -5.10 -23.36 6.02
C ASP A 56 -5.62 -24.74 5.59
N PHE A 57 -6.78 -25.14 6.12
CA PHE A 57 -7.46 -26.40 5.76
C PHE A 57 -7.55 -26.67 4.25
N ASN A 58 -7.68 -25.63 3.42
CA ASN A 58 -7.81 -25.78 1.97
C ASN A 58 -6.48 -26.23 1.32
N ASP A 59 -5.35 -25.95 1.97
CA ASP A 59 -4.01 -26.36 1.53
C ASP A 59 -3.54 -27.65 2.22
N ASP A 60 -3.81 -27.78 3.53
CA ASP A 60 -3.54 -28.96 4.33
C ASP A 60 -4.74 -29.31 5.23
N PHE A 61 -5.36 -30.45 4.95
CA PHE A 61 -6.54 -30.95 5.67
C PHE A 61 -6.31 -31.25 7.18
N ASN A 62 -5.07 -31.15 7.67
CA ASN A 62 -4.71 -31.27 9.09
C ASN A 62 -4.71 -29.93 9.84
N LEU A 63 -4.99 -28.82 9.15
CA LEU A 63 -5.11 -27.49 9.72
C LEU A 63 -6.56 -27.08 9.96
N GLU A 64 -6.74 -26.08 10.81
CA GLU A 64 -8.02 -25.37 10.94
C GLU A 64 -8.22 -24.38 9.77
N SER A 65 -9.43 -23.82 9.62
CA SER A 65 -9.74 -22.88 8.53
C SER A 65 -9.64 -21.41 8.96
N TYR A 66 -9.13 -20.54 8.10
CA TYR A 66 -9.25 -19.10 8.25
C TYR A 66 -10.42 -18.55 7.43
N ILE A 67 -11.17 -17.63 8.04
CA ILE A 67 -12.28 -16.92 7.38
C ILE A 67 -11.92 -15.44 7.30
N TYR A 68 -11.58 -14.98 6.09
CA TYR A 68 -11.12 -13.60 5.84
C TYR A 68 -12.20 -12.66 5.27
N GLN A 69 -13.36 -13.19 4.89
CA GLN A 69 -14.49 -12.38 4.41
C GLN A 69 -15.31 -11.81 5.58
N PRO A 70 -15.78 -10.55 5.50
CA PRO A 70 -15.64 -9.61 4.39
C PRO A 70 -14.26 -8.93 4.33
N ILE A 71 -13.81 -8.58 3.12
CA ILE A 71 -12.61 -7.76 2.88
C ILE A 71 -12.96 -6.26 2.99
N LEU A 72 -12.15 -5.47 3.71
CA LEU A 72 -12.30 -4.02 3.71
C LEU A 72 -11.78 -3.43 2.40
N THR A 73 -12.58 -2.60 1.73
CA THR A 73 -12.20 -1.87 0.52
C THR A 73 -11.58 -0.50 0.83
N ASN A 74 -11.80 0.02 2.03
CA ASN A 74 -11.22 1.26 2.50
C ASN A 74 -10.16 0.96 3.57
N ALA A 75 -9.01 1.63 3.47
CA ALA A 75 -7.97 1.55 4.46
C ALA A 75 -8.46 2.05 5.84
N PRO A 76 -8.21 1.30 6.93
CA PRO A 76 -8.65 1.69 8.26
C PRO A 76 -7.89 2.94 8.74
N VAL A 77 -8.64 3.95 9.19
CA VAL A 77 -8.09 5.24 9.66
C VAL A 77 -7.42 5.14 11.03
N ASN A 78 -7.77 4.11 11.80
CA ASN A 78 -7.36 3.90 13.18
C ASN A 78 -6.14 2.97 13.30
N CYS A 79 -5.41 2.69 12.21
CA CYS A 79 -4.14 1.97 12.27
C CYS A 79 -2.95 2.93 12.06
N TYR A 80 -1.74 2.40 12.12
CA TYR A 80 -0.51 3.16 11.88
C TYR A 80 -0.58 3.89 10.53
N PRO A 81 -0.07 5.14 10.39
CA PRO A 81 -0.12 5.86 9.12
C PRO A 81 0.67 5.15 8.02
N PHE A 82 0.04 4.99 6.85
CA PHE A 82 0.68 4.42 5.67
C PHE A 82 0.14 5.04 4.36
N VAL A 83 0.88 4.84 3.28
CA VAL A 83 0.47 5.24 1.93
C VAL A 83 -0.46 4.17 1.36
N VAL A 84 -1.67 4.57 1.01
CA VAL A 84 -2.68 3.69 0.40
C VAL A 84 -2.43 3.53 -1.08
N ASP A 85 -2.09 4.61 -1.77
CA ASP A 85 -1.88 4.60 -3.22
C ASP A 85 -0.98 5.75 -3.67
N VAL A 86 -0.31 5.55 -4.81
CA VAL A 86 0.41 6.58 -5.55
C VAL A 86 -0.05 6.56 -7.00
N GLY A 87 -0.96 7.48 -7.35
CA GLY A 87 -1.44 7.66 -8.71
C GLY A 87 -0.48 8.52 -9.53
N LEU A 88 -0.24 8.12 -10.78
CA LEU A 88 0.51 8.90 -11.76
C LEU A 88 -0.43 9.49 -12.80
N SER A 89 -0.18 10.73 -13.20
CA SER A 89 -0.88 11.36 -14.33
C SER A 89 0.04 12.20 -15.19
N GLN A 90 -0.27 12.28 -16.48
CA GLN A 90 0.43 13.11 -17.46
C GLN A 90 -0.58 13.74 -18.40
N GLY A 91 -0.49 15.07 -18.59
CA GLY A 91 -1.49 15.81 -19.38
C GLY A 91 -2.92 15.77 -18.81
N GLY A 92 -3.06 15.50 -17.51
CA GLY A 92 -4.35 15.40 -16.82
C GLY A 92 -5.03 14.02 -16.92
N LEU A 93 -4.37 13.02 -17.51
CA LEU A 93 -4.86 11.65 -17.59
C LEU A 93 -4.05 10.73 -16.68
N GLY A 94 -4.72 9.81 -16.00
CA GLY A 94 -4.06 8.75 -15.22
C GLY A 94 -3.29 7.80 -16.14
N VAL A 95 -2.05 7.47 -15.79
CA VAL A 95 -1.15 6.65 -16.61
C VAL A 95 -0.41 5.62 -15.77
N ALA A 96 -0.10 4.47 -16.38
CA ALA A 96 0.80 3.46 -15.80
C ALA A 96 2.25 3.62 -16.30
N GLN A 97 2.46 4.36 -17.38
CA GLN A 97 3.77 4.65 -17.95
C GLN A 97 3.87 6.15 -18.24
N VAL A 98 4.97 6.75 -17.83
CA VAL A 98 5.24 8.18 -17.99
C VAL A 98 6.23 8.39 -19.12
N GLY A 99 5.92 9.30 -20.04
CA GLY A 99 6.82 9.74 -21.10
C GLY A 99 7.48 11.09 -20.79
N PRO A 100 8.24 11.67 -21.73
CA PRO A 100 8.86 12.98 -21.55
C PRO A 100 7.85 14.08 -21.21
N GLY A 101 8.20 14.97 -20.28
CA GLY A 101 7.39 16.10 -19.83
C GLY A 101 6.94 16.00 -18.37
N PRO A 102 6.06 16.92 -17.93
CA PRO A 102 5.62 16.97 -16.55
C PRO A 102 4.71 15.79 -16.22
N ALA A 103 5.11 15.04 -15.20
CA ALA A 103 4.31 14.00 -14.57
C ALA A 103 3.88 14.45 -13.19
N THR A 104 2.67 14.11 -12.80
CA THR A 104 2.09 14.43 -11.50
C THR A 104 1.92 13.16 -10.69
N PHE A 105 2.40 13.20 -9.46
CA PHE A 105 2.32 12.14 -8.46
C PHE A 105 1.27 12.56 -7.44
N THR A 106 0.25 11.72 -7.24
CA THR A 106 -0.79 11.94 -6.24
C THR A 106 -0.71 10.82 -5.21
N VAL A 107 -0.36 11.18 -3.98
CA VAL A 107 -0.14 10.26 -2.87
C VAL A 107 -1.35 10.32 -1.95
N THR A 108 -1.96 9.17 -1.69
CA THR A 108 -3.11 9.03 -0.78
C THR A 108 -2.69 8.30 0.48
N PHE A 109 -3.05 8.82 1.65
CA PHE A 109 -2.78 8.22 2.96
C PHE A 109 -4.05 7.63 3.57
N ASN A 110 -3.90 6.65 4.47
CA ASN A 110 -5.05 6.00 5.12
C ASN A 110 -5.78 6.90 6.13
N ARG A 111 -5.11 7.94 6.62
CA ARG A 111 -5.59 8.83 7.69
C ARG A 111 -5.07 10.25 7.49
N ASP A 112 -5.61 11.16 8.30
CA ASP A 112 -5.22 12.56 8.29
C ASP A 112 -3.74 12.71 8.71
N MET A 113 -3.00 13.47 7.91
CA MET A 113 -1.57 13.74 8.07
C MET A 113 -1.35 15.18 8.52
N ASN A 114 -0.22 15.43 9.19
CA ASN A 114 0.19 16.78 9.54
C ASN A 114 0.62 17.55 8.28
N THR A 115 -0.26 18.40 7.77
CA THR A 115 -0.05 19.14 6.52
C THR A 115 1.04 20.23 6.62
N ASN A 116 1.58 20.50 7.82
CA ASN A 116 2.77 21.35 8.00
C ASN A 116 4.08 20.59 7.76
N VAL A 117 4.03 19.27 7.62
CA VAL A 117 5.19 18.41 7.32
C VAL A 117 5.05 17.89 5.90
N GLN A 118 6.06 18.13 5.07
CA GLN A 118 6.08 17.61 3.71
C GLN A 118 6.66 16.19 3.67
N PRO A 119 6.04 15.24 2.95
CA PRO A 119 6.68 13.98 2.67
C PRO A 119 7.88 14.18 1.74
N GLN A 120 8.91 13.37 1.90
CA GLN A 120 9.92 13.17 0.87
C GLN A 120 9.40 12.14 -0.12
N VAL A 121 9.11 12.60 -1.34
CA VAL A 121 8.70 11.75 -2.46
C VAL A 121 9.83 11.73 -3.47
N ALA A 122 10.34 10.53 -3.75
CA ALA A 122 11.41 10.32 -4.71
C ALA A 122 11.20 9.03 -5.49
N PHE A 123 11.94 8.84 -6.57
CA PHE A 123 11.96 7.59 -7.30
C PHE A 123 13.34 7.30 -7.89
N GLY A 124 13.58 6.05 -8.22
CA GLY A 124 14.78 5.59 -8.91
C GLY A 124 14.73 4.09 -9.21
N PRO A 125 15.65 3.58 -10.05
CA PRO A 125 15.68 2.17 -10.44
C PRO A 125 16.35 1.28 -9.39
N ALA A 126 17.07 1.86 -8.41
CA ALA A 126 17.83 1.12 -7.41
C ALA A 126 17.76 1.77 -6.02
N THR A 127 17.84 0.94 -4.97
CA THR A 127 17.84 1.38 -3.57
C THR A 127 18.97 2.39 -3.33
N PRO A 128 18.70 3.55 -2.72
CA PRO A 128 17.51 3.89 -1.91
C PRO A 128 16.34 4.53 -2.66
N PHE A 129 16.32 4.48 -4.00
CA PHE A 129 15.26 5.05 -4.84
C PHE A 129 15.11 6.57 -4.67
N THR A 130 16.24 7.27 -4.56
CA THR A 130 16.29 8.73 -4.33
C THR A 130 16.92 9.52 -5.45
N ASP A 131 17.04 8.92 -6.64
CA ASP A 131 17.72 9.52 -7.79
C ASP A 131 17.02 10.81 -8.23
N TYR A 132 15.68 10.81 -8.18
CA TYR A 132 14.85 11.94 -8.56
C TYR A 132 13.88 12.31 -7.44
N THR A 133 13.95 13.55 -6.96
CA THR A 133 13.01 14.08 -5.97
C THR A 133 11.83 14.75 -6.67
N VAL A 134 10.61 14.37 -6.27
CA VAL A 134 9.37 14.97 -6.75
C VAL A 134 9.08 16.23 -5.92
N ALA A 135 8.93 17.37 -6.59
CA ALA A 135 8.65 18.64 -5.93
C ALA A 135 7.14 18.80 -5.68
N PRO A 136 6.70 19.40 -4.55
CA PRO A 136 5.28 19.65 -4.32
C PRO A 136 4.68 20.57 -5.38
N VAL A 137 3.43 20.31 -5.76
CA VAL A 137 2.64 21.26 -6.56
C VAL A 137 1.97 22.24 -5.60
N GLY A 138 2.28 23.54 -5.73
CA GLY A 138 1.78 24.55 -4.79
C GLY A 138 2.28 24.28 -3.36
N SER A 139 1.34 24.08 -2.42
CA SER A 139 1.65 23.68 -1.04
C SER A 139 1.93 22.18 -0.87
N GLY A 140 1.79 21.37 -1.92
CA GLY A 140 1.89 19.92 -1.86
C GLY A 140 0.60 19.26 -1.38
N TRP A 141 0.13 19.59 -0.18
CA TRP A 141 -1.11 19.05 0.37
C TRP A 141 -2.34 19.66 -0.32
N LEU A 142 -3.18 18.80 -0.92
CA LEU A 142 -4.49 19.16 -1.44
C LEU A 142 -5.55 19.12 -0.33
N ASP A 143 -5.42 18.14 0.55
CA ASP A 143 -6.23 17.92 1.74
C ASP A 143 -5.40 17.11 2.77
N PRO A 144 -5.91 16.85 3.99
CA PRO A 144 -5.15 16.12 5.01
C PRO A 144 -4.72 14.68 4.65
N ARG A 145 -5.27 14.07 3.60
CA ARG A 145 -4.95 12.70 3.17
C ARG A 145 -4.33 12.62 1.78
N THR A 146 -4.26 13.73 1.07
CA THR A 146 -3.80 13.77 -0.31
C THR A 146 -2.68 14.78 -0.50
N TRP A 147 -1.51 14.28 -0.88
CA TRP A 147 -0.36 15.11 -1.28
C TRP A 147 -0.14 14.99 -2.79
N GLN A 148 0.22 16.09 -3.44
CA GLN A 148 0.52 16.14 -4.86
C GLN A 148 1.86 16.79 -5.15
N GLY A 149 2.62 16.15 -6.03
CA GLY A 149 3.90 16.64 -6.52
C GLY A 149 4.03 16.48 -8.03
N SER A 150 5.03 17.13 -8.61
CA SER A 150 5.37 16.99 -10.01
C SER A 150 6.86 16.85 -10.23
N PHE A 151 7.20 16.07 -11.25
CA PHE A 151 8.56 15.93 -11.75
C PHE A 151 8.53 16.03 -13.29
N ASN A 152 9.47 16.78 -13.86
CA ASN A 152 9.59 16.90 -15.31
C ASN A 152 10.54 15.82 -15.84
N VAL A 153 9.98 14.78 -16.45
CA VAL A 153 10.74 13.69 -17.05
C VAL A 153 11.45 14.17 -18.31
N THR A 154 12.73 13.87 -18.41
CA THR A 154 13.59 14.22 -19.54
C THR A 154 14.30 12.98 -20.06
N PRO A 155 14.92 13.02 -21.26
CA PRO A 155 15.76 11.91 -21.72
C PRO A 155 16.91 11.53 -20.76
N LEU A 156 17.33 12.45 -19.87
CA LEU A 156 18.36 12.19 -18.86
C LEU A 156 17.82 11.53 -17.59
N THR A 157 16.50 11.48 -17.41
CA THR A 157 15.85 10.77 -16.30
C THR A 157 16.03 9.25 -16.45
N GLY A 158 16.33 8.78 -17.66
CA GLY A 158 16.44 7.37 -17.97
C GLY A 158 15.08 6.70 -18.17
N ASP A 159 15.14 5.50 -18.74
CA ASP A 159 13.98 4.66 -19.03
C ASP A 159 13.96 3.41 -18.13
N GLY A 160 12.84 2.70 -18.14
CA GLY A 160 12.69 1.41 -17.48
C GLY A 160 11.84 1.47 -16.22
N TYR A 161 11.88 0.37 -15.46
CA TYR A 161 11.10 0.24 -14.24
C TYR A 161 11.69 1.13 -13.14
N GLN A 162 10.83 1.89 -12.49
CA GLN A 162 11.19 2.82 -11.43
C GLN A 162 10.39 2.48 -10.19
N LEU A 163 11.04 2.55 -9.03
CA LEU A 163 10.40 2.38 -7.74
C LEU A 163 10.25 3.73 -7.05
N ILE A 164 9.07 3.97 -6.47
CA ILE A 164 8.77 5.21 -5.75
C ILE A 164 9.04 4.99 -4.26
N ARG A 165 9.72 5.95 -3.64
CA ARG A 165 9.95 6.00 -2.20
C ARG A 165 9.24 7.20 -1.60
N LEU A 166 8.53 6.93 -0.51
CA LEU A 166 7.91 7.94 0.33
C LEU A 166 8.42 7.82 1.76
N ALA A 167 8.80 8.95 2.36
CA ALA A 167 9.31 8.97 3.72
C ALA A 167 9.01 10.30 4.43
N GLY A 168 9.06 10.30 5.77
CA GLY A 168 9.00 11.53 6.57
C GLY A 168 7.62 12.18 6.72
N ALA A 169 6.57 11.60 6.13
CA ALA A 169 5.20 11.98 6.44
C ALA A 169 4.85 11.60 7.88
N VAL A 170 4.06 12.42 8.57
CA VAL A 170 3.65 12.20 9.96
C VAL A 170 2.13 12.36 10.06
N ALA A 171 1.48 11.51 10.86
CA ALA A 171 0.05 11.63 11.14
C ALA A 171 -0.28 13.00 11.79
N ALA A 172 -1.51 13.49 11.59
CA ALA A 172 -1.97 14.74 12.19
C ALA A 172 -2.08 14.64 13.71
N ASP A 173 -2.42 13.45 14.18
CA ASP A 173 -2.53 13.05 15.57
C ASP A 173 -1.62 11.84 15.83
N ASP A 174 -1.12 11.75 17.07
CA ASP A 174 -0.37 10.59 17.53
C ASP A 174 -1.24 9.79 18.51
N PRO A 175 -2.01 8.80 18.03
CA PRO A 175 -2.82 7.97 18.91
C PRO A 175 -2.01 6.82 19.56
N TRP A 176 -0.68 6.78 19.44
CA TRP A 176 0.18 5.64 19.81
C TRP A 176 1.25 5.98 20.84
#